data_AF-A0A7Z9S3W4-F1
#
_entry.id   AF-A0A7Z9S3W4-F1
#
_cell.length_a   1.000
_cell.length_b   1.000
_cell.length_c   1.000
_cell.angle_alpha   90.00
_cell.angle_beta   90.00
_cell.angle_gamma   90.00
#
_symmetry.space_group_name_H-M   'P 1'
#
loop_
_entity.id
_entity.type
_entity.pdbx_description
1 polymer ?
#
loop_
_entity_poly.entity_id
_entity_poly.type
_entity_poly.pdbx_seq_one_letter_code
_entity_poly.pdbx_strand_id
1 'polypeptide(L)'
;MSEPSDYIVQLSDPAAEDAGRFGPKAANQAALDHAGLPTPGGFCLSAEAYMAQVEALGLTEVAEKAVSLDFYEARPFISEIRIAMFDAPMIDEIKQPLIQAYRELTGED
;
A
#
# COMPACT_ATOMS: atom_id res chain seq x y z
N MET A 1 -2.18 4.74 -15.75
CA MET A 1 -2.34 5.69 -14.63
C MET A 1 -3.62 5.29 -13.94
N SER A 2 -3.54 4.61 -12.80
CA SER A 2 -4.73 4.35 -11.97
C SER A 2 -5.22 5.68 -11.42
N GLU A 3 -6.53 5.91 -11.39
CA GLU A 3 -7.11 7.11 -10.79
C GLU A 3 -6.79 7.13 -9.28
N PRO A 4 -6.58 8.29 -8.64
CA PRO A 4 -6.18 8.39 -7.22
C PRO A 4 -7.13 7.66 -6.24
N SER A 5 -8.39 7.44 -6.62
CA SER A 5 -9.36 6.72 -5.79
C SER A 5 -9.11 5.21 -5.72
N ASP A 6 -8.19 4.65 -6.51
CA ASP A 6 -7.90 3.21 -6.50
C ASP A 6 -6.82 2.81 -5.48
N TYR A 7 -6.17 3.74 -4.79
CA TYR A 7 -5.11 3.32 -3.87
C TYR A 7 -5.62 2.67 -2.60
N ILE A 8 -6.83 3.00 -2.16
CA ILE A 8 -7.38 2.60 -0.87
C ILE A 8 -8.78 2.05 -1.06
N VAL A 9 -9.01 0.87 -0.49
CA VAL A 9 -10.28 0.17 -0.58
C VAL A 9 -10.69 -0.29 0.82
N GLN A 10 -11.95 -0.10 1.18
CA GLN A 10 -12.50 -0.59 2.45
C GLN A 10 -12.48 -2.13 2.45
N LEU A 11 -12.19 -2.76 3.59
CA LEU A 11 -12.12 -4.24 3.66
C LEU A 11 -13.47 -4.93 3.42
N SER A 12 -14.57 -4.18 3.49
CA SER A 12 -15.93 -4.63 3.16
C SER A 12 -16.26 -4.54 1.66
N ASP A 13 -15.37 -3.97 0.85
CA ASP A 13 -15.52 -3.92 -0.60
C ASP A 13 -15.04 -5.25 -1.22
N PRO A 14 -15.78 -5.86 -2.16
CA PRO A 14 -15.36 -7.08 -2.85
C PRO A 14 -13.95 -7.01 -3.48
N ALA A 15 -13.50 -5.83 -3.92
CA ALA A 15 -12.17 -5.66 -4.49
C ALA A 15 -11.04 -5.94 -3.49
N ALA A 16 -11.30 -5.83 -2.18
CA ALA A 16 -10.29 -6.07 -1.13
C ALA A 16 -9.80 -7.52 -1.06
N GLU A 17 -10.53 -8.48 -1.63
CA GLU A 17 -10.10 -9.89 -1.76
C GLU A 17 -8.99 -10.12 -2.80
N ASP A 18 -8.64 -9.10 -3.59
CA ASP A 18 -7.56 -9.21 -4.57
C ASP A 18 -6.17 -9.22 -3.89
N ALA A 19 -5.67 -10.42 -3.65
CA ALA A 19 -4.34 -10.64 -3.08
C ALA A 19 -3.20 -10.15 -3.97
N GLY A 20 -3.41 -9.99 -5.29
CA GLY A 20 -2.42 -9.43 -6.20
C GLY A 20 -2.24 -7.93 -6.00
N ARG A 21 -3.32 -7.25 -5.62
CA ARG A 21 -3.35 -5.80 -5.40
C ARG A 21 -3.05 -5.39 -3.96
N PHE A 22 -3.57 -6.14 -2.99
CA PHE A 22 -3.50 -5.77 -1.55
C PHE A 22 -2.68 -6.72 -0.68
N GLY A 23 -2.16 -7.80 -1.27
CA GLY A 23 -1.42 -8.86 -0.57
C GLY A 23 -2.33 -9.85 0.17
N PRO A 24 -1.80 -11.05 0.51
CA PRO A 24 -2.62 -12.15 1.02
C PRO A 24 -3.19 -11.91 2.41
N LYS A 25 -2.63 -10.99 3.20
CA LYS A 25 -3.14 -10.69 4.55
C LYS A 25 -4.45 -9.90 4.49
N ALA A 26 -4.46 -8.80 3.74
CA ALA A 26 -5.65 -7.97 3.57
C ALA A 26 -6.76 -8.76 2.87
N ALA A 27 -6.41 -9.47 1.79
CA ALA A 27 -7.36 -10.32 1.06
C ALA A 27 -8.02 -11.39 1.94
N ASN A 28 -7.23 -12.09 2.76
CA ASN A 28 -7.81 -13.08 3.69
C ASN A 28 -8.68 -12.41 4.76
N GLN A 29 -8.31 -11.23 5.26
CA GLN A 29 -9.14 -10.51 6.23
C GLN A 29 -10.48 -10.09 5.63
N ALA A 30 -10.49 -9.56 4.40
CA ALA A 30 -11.71 -9.23 3.67
C ALA A 30 -12.59 -10.47 3.44
N ALA A 31 -12.00 -11.59 2.99
CA ALA A 31 -12.73 -12.84 2.78
C ALA A 31 -13.40 -13.38 4.06
N LEU A 32 -12.75 -13.25 5.23
CA LEU A 32 -13.36 -13.63 6.51
C LEU A 32 -14.57 -12.74 6.84
N ASP A 33 -14.45 -11.42 6.62
CA ASP A 33 -15.53 -10.45 6.86
C ASP A 33 -16.74 -10.73 5.95
N HIS A 34 -16.49 -10.92 4.66
CA HIS A 34 -17.53 -11.26 3.68
C HIS A 34 -18.19 -12.62 3.93
N ALA A 35 -17.48 -13.55 4.58
CA ALA A 35 -18.05 -14.81 5.06
C ALA A 35 -18.93 -14.65 6.33
N GLY A 36 -19.08 -13.44 6.85
CA GLY A 36 -19.88 -13.13 8.04
C GLY A 36 -19.18 -13.46 9.36
N LEU A 37 -17.87 -13.70 9.33
CA LEU A 37 -17.09 -13.87 10.56
C LEU A 37 -16.78 -12.50 11.17
N PRO A 38 -16.73 -12.40 12.50
CA PRO A 38 -16.39 -11.14 13.14
C PRO A 38 -14.94 -10.77 12.84
N THR A 39 -14.73 -9.66 12.14
CA THR A 39 -13.42 -9.05 11.93
C THR A 39 -13.38 -7.63 12.51
N PRO A 40 -12.18 -7.05 12.71
CA PRO A 40 -12.06 -5.65 13.13
C PRO A 40 -12.50 -4.62 12.06
N GLY A 41 -12.79 -5.04 10.82
CA GLY A 41 -12.96 -4.12 9.68
C GLY A 41 -11.66 -3.39 9.32
N GLY A 42 -11.80 -2.22 8.66
CA GLY A 42 -10.69 -1.37 8.22
C GLY A 42 -10.63 -1.18 6.71
N PHE A 43 -9.47 -0.78 6.22
CA PHE A 43 -9.19 -0.58 4.80
C PHE A 43 -7.83 -1.16 4.43
N CYS A 44 -7.59 -1.33 3.13
CA CYS A 44 -6.33 -1.80 2.57
C CYS A 44 -5.71 -0.73 1.65
N LEU A 45 -4.38 -0.68 1.65
CA LEU A 45 -3.58 0.18 0.78
C LEU A 45 -2.92 -0.70 -0.28
N SER A 46 -3.13 -0.35 -1.55
CA SER A 46 -2.68 -1.14 -2.70
C SER A 46 -1.16 -1.13 -2.91
N ALA A 47 -0.66 -2.14 -3.61
CA ALA A 47 0.72 -2.19 -4.09
C ALA A 47 1.03 -1.04 -5.07
N GLU A 48 0.06 -0.61 -5.87
CA GLU A 48 0.19 0.52 -6.78
C GLU A 48 0.48 1.83 -6.04
N ALA A 49 -0.05 2.02 -4.83
CA ALA A 49 0.28 3.18 -3.99
C ALA A 49 1.76 3.16 -3.59
N TYR A 50 2.28 1.99 -3.19
CA TYR A 50 3.71 1.84 -2.91
C TYR A 50 4.56 2.18 -4.14
N MET A 51 4.18 1.67 -5.32
CA MET A 51 4.89 1.95 -6.57
C MET A 51 4.84 3.42 -6.96
N ALA A 52 3.70 4.09 -6.77
CA ALA A 52 3.56 5.53 -7.02
C ALA A 52 4.46 6.37 -6.11
N GLN A 53 4.58 6.00 -4.82
CA GLN A 53 5.53 6.65 -3.91
C GLN A 53 6.99 6.42 -4.33
N VAL A 54 7.35 5.20 -4.75
CA VAL A 54 8.69 4.88 -5.28
C VAL A 54 9.00 5.75 -6.50
N GLU A 55 8.06 5.86 -7.43
CA GLU A 55 8.20 6.66 -8.65
C GLU A 55 8.35 8.16 -8.33
N ALA A 56 7.52 8.69 -7.43
CA ALA A 56 7.57 10.10 -7.02
C ALA A 56 8.89 10.48 -6.33
N LEU A 57 9.55 9.53 -5.67
CA LEU A 57 10.88 9.72 -5.09
C LEU A 57 12.02 9.52 -6.11
N GLY A 58 11.71 9.16 -7.36
CA GLY A 58 12.71 8.87 -8.39
C GLY A 58 13.47 7.57 -8.16
N LEU A 59 12.91 6.63 -7.41
CA LEU A 59 13.57 5.41 -6.95
C LEU A 59 13.27 4.17 -7.80
N THR A 60 12.61 4.32 -8.96
CA THR A 60 12.17 3.17 -9.78
C THR A 60 13.32 2.23 -10.14
N GLU A 61 14.46 2.76 -10.61
CA GLU A 61 15.64 1.95 -10.96
C GLU A 61 16.29 1.32 -9.71
N VAL A 62 16.29 2.03 -8.59
CA VAL A 62 16.80 1.54 -7.30
C VAL A 62 15.96 0.36 -6.82
N ALA A 63 14.63 0.47 -6.90
CA ALA A 63 13.69 -0.60 -6.58
C ALA A 63 13.87 -1.82 -7.48
N GLU A 64 14.05 -1.62 -8.78
CA GLU A 64 14.34 -2.71 -9.71
C GLU A 64 15.62 -3.46 -9.34
N LYS A 65 16.70 -2.75 -9.03
CA LYS A 65 17.97 -3.37 -8.58
C LYS A 65 17.82 -4.08 -7.23
N ALA A 66 17.03 -3.52 -6.32
CA ALA A 66 16.79 -4.11 -5.00
C ALA A 66 16.08 -5.48 -5.06
N VAL A 67 15.31 -5.75 -6.12
CA VAL A 67 14.56 -7.02 -6.28
C VAL A 67 15.17 -7.98 -7.30
N SER A 68 15.99 -7.49 -8.24
CA SER A 68 16.58 -8.30 -9.31
C SER A 68 17.97 -8.83 -9.00
N LEU A 69 18.74 -8.14 -8.16
CA LEU A 69 20.09 -8.56 -7.75
C LEU A 69 20.05 -9.58 -6.62
N ASP A 70 21.12 -10.36 -6.50
CA ASP A 70 21.32 -11.24 -5.36
C ASP A 70 21.55 -10.46 -4.07
N PHE A 71 21.25 -11.12 -2.95
CA PHE A 71 21.04 -10.46 -1.66
C PHE A 71 22.15 -9.49 -1.27
N TYR A 72 23.42 -9.84 -1.48
CA TYR A 72 24.56 -9.01 -1.10
C TYR A 72 24.69 -7.75 -1.96
N GLU A 73 24.42 -7.86 -3.26
CA GLU A 73 24.46 -6.75 -4.22
C GLU A 73 23.24 -5.84 -4.10
N ALA A 74 22.08 -6.39 -3.70
CA ALA A 74 20.85 -5.65 -3.47
C ALA A 74 20.87 -4.77 -2.21
N ARG A 75 21.71 -5.09 -1.21
CA ARG A 75 21.74 -4.39 0.10
C ARG A 75 21.81 -2.86 0.01
N PRO A 76 22.74 -2.24 -0.75
CA PRO A 76 22.79 -0.78 -0.86
C PRO A 76 21.48 -0.17 -1.38
N PHE A 77 20.88 -0.78 -2.40
CA PHE A 77 19.62 -0.29 -2.99
C PHE A 77 18.43 -0.44 -2.02
N ILE A 78 18.37 -1.55 -1.27
CA ILE A 78 17.36 -1.73 -0.21
C ILE A 78 17.51 -0.65 0.86
N SER A 79 18.74 -0.37 1.29
CA SER A 79 19.02 0.68 2.27
C SER A 79 18.63 2.07 1.75
N GLU A 80 18.93 2.38 0.49
CA GLU A 80 18.58 3.64 -0.15
C GLU A 80 17.06 3.86 -0.19
N ILE A 81 16.29 2.86 -0.62
CA ILE A 81 14.82 2.93 -0.62
C ILE A 81 14.29 3.17 0.78
N ARG A 82 14.79 2.44 1.78
CA ARG A 82 14.33 2.61 3.18
C ARG A 82 14.61 4.02 3.67
N ILE A 83 15.82 4.53 3.46
CA ILE A 83 16.19 5.88 3.90
C ILE A 83 15.28 6.92 3.25
N ALA A 84 15.12 6.87 1.92
CA ALA A 84 14.29 7.83 1.20
C ALA A 84 12.81 7.77 1.62
N MET A 85 12.26 6.57 1.84
CA MET A 85 10.88 6.39 2.34
C MET A 85 10.67 6.92 3.77
N PHE A 86 11.71 6.98 4.60
CA PHE A 86 11.63 7.57 5.94
C PHE A 86 11.91 9.08 5.96
N ASP A 87 12.68 9.59 5.00
CA ASP A 87 13.13 10.98 4.99
C ASP A 87 12.19 11.92 4.21
N ALA A 88 11.42 11.37 3.27
CA ALA A 88 10.51 12.14 2.43
C ALA A 88 9.03 11.98 2.87
N PRO A 89 8.20 13.02 2.66
CA PRO A 89 6.77 12.90 2.89
C PRO A 89 6.10 11.94 1.89
N MET A 90 5.01 11.31 2.34
CA MET A 90 4.08 10.63 1.44
C MET A 90 3.46 11.65 0.47
N ILE A 91 3.34 11.28 -0.81
CA ILE A 91 2.68 12.11 -1.81
C ILE A 91 1.20 12.33 -1.49
N ASP A 92 0.66 13.49 -1.87
CA ASP A 92 -0.70 13.89 -1.50
C ASP A 92 -1.77 12.96 -2.09
N GLU A 93 -1.51 12.38 -3.27
CA GLU A 93 -2.37 11.42 -3.94
C GLU A 93 -2.63 10.15 -3.12
N ILE A 94 -1.71 9.78 -2.23
CA ILE A 94 -1.87 8.65 -1.31
C ILE A 94 -2.29 9.16 0.07
N LYS A 95 -1.65 10.23 0.55
CA LYS A 95 -1.82 10.75 1.90
C LYS A 95 -3.25 11.22 2.17
N GLN A 96 -3.85 11.97 1.25
CA GLN A 96 -5.18 12.54 1.47
C GLN A 96 -6.26 11.46 1.54
N PRO A 97 -6.33 10.49 0.60
CA PRO A 97 -7.24 9.35 0.75
C PRO A 97 -6.98 8.52 2.00
N LEU A 98 -5.71 8.35 2.41
CA LEU A 98 -5.35 7.56 3.59
C LEU A 98 -5.85 8.19 4.89
N ILE A 99 -5.67 9.50 5.04
CA ILE A 99 -6.20 10.24 6.19
C ILE A 99 -7.73 10.17 6.20
N GLN A 100 -8.38 10.30 5.04
CA GLN A 100 -9.84 10.20 4.93
C GLN A 100 -10.35 8.82 5.34
N ALA A 101 -9.77 7.74 4.81
CA ALA A 101 -10.15 6.38 5.18
C ALA A 101 -9.92 6.09 6.67
N TYR A 102 -8.86 6.66 7.25
CA TYR A 102 -8.59 6.53 8.68
C TYR A 102 -9.62 7.26 9.55
N ARG A 103 -10.03 8.46 9.15
CA ARG A 103 -11.11 9.23 9.81
C ARG A 103 -12.45 8.52 9.78
N GLU A 104 -12.80 7.95 8.62
CA GLU A 104 -14.00 7.13 8.46
C GLU A 104 -13.98 5.91 9.38
N LEU A 105 -12.81 5.28 9.55
CA LEU A 105 -12.63 4.14 10.43
C LEU A 105 -12.78 4.51 11.92
N THR A 106 -12.28 5.69 12.34
CA THR A 106 -12.35 6.14 13.74
C THR A 106 -13.64 6.87 14.09
N GLY A 107 -14.44 7.26 13.09
CA GLY A 107 -15.63 8.10 13.28
C GLY A 107 -15.30 9.55 13.62
N GLU A 108 -14.11 10.02 13.25
CA GLU A 108 -13.67 11.41 13.40
C GLU A 108 -13.99 12.16 12.10
N ASP A 109 -14.93 13.12 12.14
CA ASP A 109 -15.27 14.00 10.99
C ASP A 109 -14.10 14.94 10.60
#